data_AF-I2GK76-F1
#
_entry.id   AF-I2GK76-F1
#
_cell.length_a   1.000
_cell.length_b   1.000
_cell.length_c   1.000
_cell.angle_alpha   90.00
_cell.angle_beta   90.00
_cell.angle_gamma   90.00
#
_symmetry.space_group_name_H-M   'P 1'
#
loop_
_entity.id
_entity.type
_entity.pdbx_description
1 polymer ?
#
loop_
_entity_poly.entity_id
_entity_poly.type
_entity_poly.pdbx_seq_one_letter_code
_entity_poly.pdbx_strand_id
1 'polypeptide(L)'
;MQLTFSSSPALRGQRTLALTKQIFVFLLSATFLVTGCKKDPEVEPTPTNSLTAAAGPDQNVQVGQVVTLDGSASTDSKGAPLSFQWAITRKPAKSTVSLSSPATAKPTFTPDETGEYELELTVSNANGRSTDKVLVAASVAQPLALTSNITVKTVLNDRVANPDLPDYIVTKSIVLTSELTINPGVVIAFERDTRFDINDGGVIIAKGEAGKKIRFVGVEKNKGYWVGIMVYSGSNANVFEHIDVLHAGSRVMLSGVKASMALFGGGKAQIGLKNSLFSDNDGYGLYVQDGAILREFSSNSFRNNTDAGILLDAANVAKLDAASSFTGGNGRNVVEVFGSAIRKGNVDEIVWTNFTDNSPYRITADLAVSNGWKLNPGVTIEMGRDAAIRISDDAYLSAKGTPTQKITITGATRTPGYWRGLICYTTSTQNVIENAEISYGGSNAIVSGKKTNIAVYGAKATMTIKNTKISGSAGHGIYVGYNCILNNDASTVNTFESNAQANIQIDK
;
A
#
# COMPACT_ATOMS: atom_id res chain seq x y z
N MET A 1 42.13 60.25 -4.17
CA MET A 1 41.28 60.76 -3.06
C MET A 1 41.22 59.63 -2.03
N GLN A 2 42.20 59.45 -1.14
CA GLN A 2 42.40 60.13 0.17
C GLN A 2 41.08 60.15 0.98
N LEU A 3 40.92 59.65 2.22
CA LEU A 3 41.76 59.43 3.42
C LEU A 3 41.09 58.32 4.29
N THR A 4 41.74 57.28 4.82
CA THR A 4 42.53 57.12 6.09
C THR A 4 41.89 57.61 7.40
N PHE A 5 41.79 56.72 8.41
CA PHE A 5 42.31 56.83 9.80
C PHE A 5 42.48 55.37 10.32
N SER A 6 43.69 54.84 10.62
CA SER A 6 44.58 55.07 11.80
C SER A 6 43.92 54.59 13.10
N SER A 7 44.51 53.78 13.99
CA SER A 7 45.92 53.56 14.38
C SER A 7 46.09 52.23 15.14
N SER A 8 47.30 51.67 15.05
CA SER A 8 47.81 50.47 15.72
C SER A 8 48.66 50.87 16.98
N PRO A 9 49.65 50.09 17.48
CA PRO A 9 49.62 49.20 18.66
C PRO A 9 50.71 49.53 19.72
N ALA A 10 50.81 48.76 20.82
CA ALA A 10 52.01 48.58 21.68
C ALA A 10 51.64 47.76 22.95
N LEU A 11 52.46 46.93 23.61
CA LEU A 11 53.77 46.28 23.41
C LEU A 11 54.10 45.49 24.72
N ARG A 12 55.01 44.50 24.60
CA ARG A 12 55.83 43.84 25.66
C ARG A 12 55.13 42.85 26.61
N GLY A 13 55.71 41.71 26.97
CA GLY A 13 57.00 41.11 26.66
C GLY A 13 57.36 39.99 27.66
N GLN A 14 57.92 38.89 27.13
CA GLN A 14 58.85 37.91 27.72
C GLN A 14 58.55 37.24 29.08
N ARG A 15 58.60 35.90 29.14
CA ARG A 15 59.82 35.13 29.49
C ARG A 15 59.61 33.61 29.38
N THR A 16 60.58 32.97 28.74
CA THR A 16 60.94 31.55 28.72
C THR A 16 61.43 31.06 30.08
N LEU A 17 61.22 29.77 30.42
CA LEU A 17 62.24 28.92 31.03
C LEU A 17 61.83 27.44 31.05
N ALA A 18 62.70 26.61 30.46
CA ALA A 18 62.73 25.15 30.57
C ALA A 18 63.61 24.73 31.76
N LEU A 19 63.43 23.51 32.28
CA LEU A 19 64.37 22.60 32.99
C LEU A 19 63.52 21.60 33.83
N THR A 20 63.85 20.36 34.19
CA THR A 20 64.74 19.27 33.75
C THR A 20 64.40 18.04 34.62
N LYS A 21 64.66 16.83 34.09
CA LYS A 21 64.71 15.52 34.77
C LYS A 21 65.34 15.54 36.18
N GLN A 22 64.87 14.68 37.08
CA GLN A 22 65.74 13.72 37.78
C GLN A 22 64.99 12.57 38.50
N ILE A 23 65.63 11.41 38.40
CA ILE A 23 65.34 10.10 38.98
C ILE A 23 65.90 10.06 40.41
N PHE A 24 65.22 9.43 41.35
CA PHE A 24 65.86 8.94 42.58
C PHE A 24 65.38 7.54 42.95
N VAL A 25 66.35 6.63 42.98
CA VAL A 25 66.32 5.24 43.43
C VAL A 25 66.68 5.24 44.92
N PHE A 26 65.99 4.45 45.74
CA PHE A 26 66.51 4.02 47.04
C PHE A 26 66.39 2.50 47.16
N LEU A 27 67.56 1.85 47.19
CA LEU A 27 67.76 0.49 47.69
C LEU A 27 67.57 0.49 49.21
N LEU A 28 66.85 -0.49 49.74
CA LEU A 28 67.17 -1.03 51.06
C LEU A 28 66.98 -2.56 51.06
N SER A 29 68.12 -3.24 50.99
CA SER A 29 68.29 -4.67 51.23
C SER A 29 68.26 -4.96 52.72
N ALA A 30 67.41 -5.88 53.16
CA ALA A 30 67.57 -6.56 54.44
C ALA A 30 67.04 -8.00 54.32
N THR A 31 67.95 -8.91 54.01
CA THR A 31 67.79 -10.35 54.17
C THR A 31 67.88 -10.65 55.66
N PHE A 32 66.83 -11.23 56.27
CA PHE A 32 66.93 -11.87 57.57
C PHE A 32 66.57 -13.35 57.45
N LEU A 33 67.50 -14.17 57.93
CA LEU A 33 67.45 -15.61 57.94
C LEU A 33 66.46 -16.13 58.98
N VAL A 34 65.81 -17.21 58.54
CA VAL A 34 64.91 -18.15 59.19
C VAL A 34 65.34 -18.55 60.61
N THR A 35 64.40 -18.47 61.56
CA THR A 35 64.35 -19.36 62.72
C THR A 35 63.06 -20.17 62.64
N GLY A 36 63.22 -21.48 62.47
CA GLY A 36 62.11 -22.42 62.33
C GLY A 36 61.38 -22.65 63.64
N CYS A 37 60.06 -22.44 63.61
CA CYS A 37 59.11 -23.12 64.48
C CYS A 37 58.38 -24.16 63.63
N LYS A 38 58.24 -25.37 64.19
CA LYS A 38 57.60 -26.53 63.56
C LYS A 38 56.25 -26.13 62.94
N LYS A 39 56.07 -26.45 61.67
CA LYS A 39 54.76 -26.45 60.99
C LYS A 39 53.86 -27.47 61.70
N ASP A 40 52.81 -26.97 62.34
CA ASP A 40 51.59 -27.76 62.48
C ASP A 40 51.05 -28.05 61.06
N PRO A 41 50.41 -29.20 60.80
CA PRO A 41 49.79 -29.45 59.52
C PRO A 41 48.63 -28.45 59.36
N GLU A 42 48.88 -27.40 58.60
CA GLU A 42 47.84 -26.56 58.03
C GLU A 42 46.95 -27.48 57.18
N VAL A 43 45.75 -27.75 57.69
CA VAL A 43 44.69 -28.35 56.90
C VAL A 43 44.40 -27.31 55.81
N GLU A 44 44.95 -27.51 54.61
CA GLU A 44 44.49 -26.75 53.44
C GLU A 44 42.96 -26.88 53.42
N PRO A 45 42.18 -25.77 53.46
CA PRO A 45 40.75 -25.88 53.38
C PRO A 45 40.44 -26.58 52.05
N THR A 46 39.87 -27.78 52.13
CA THR A 46 39.37 -28.50 50.96
C THR A 46 38.58 -27.49 50.14
N PRO A 47 38.88 -27.25 48.84
CA PRO A 47 38.18 -26.22 48.09
C PRO A 47 36.69 -26.52 48.18
N THR A 48 35.99 -25.65 48.91
CA THR A 48 34.54 -25.67 49.05
C THR A 48 34.02 -25.58 47.64
N ASN A 49 33.29 -26.61 47.19
CA ASN A 49 32.78 -26.58 45.82
C ASN A 49 31.80 -25.41 45.73
N SER A 50 32.19 -24.34 45.02
CA SER A 50 31.40 -23.13 44.89
C SER A 50 30.60 -23.18 43.60
N LEU A 51 29.29 -23.04 43.73
CA LEU A 51 28.35 -22.96 42.62
C LEU A 51 27.96 -21.48 42.40
N THR A 52 28.14 -20.99 41.18
CA THR A 52 27.88 -19.59 40.84
C THR A 52 26.82 -19.52 39.73
N ALA A 53 25.64 -19.00 40.05
CA ALA A 53 24.65 -18.60 39.07
C ALA A 53 25.08 -17.31 38.37
N ALA A 54 24.88 -17.24 37.06
CA ALA A 54 25.07 -16.02 36.26
C ALA A 54 23.90 -15.88 35.29
N ALA A 55 22.92 -15.05 35.63
CA ALA A 55 21.69 -14.80 34.86
C ALA A 55 21.92 -13.91 33.62
N GLY A 56 23.12 -13.31 33.51
CA GLY A 56 23.46 -12.38 32.44
C GLY A 56 23.13 -10.93 32.80
N PRO A 57 23.49 -9.97 31.92
CA PRO A 57 23.24 -8.55 32.16
C PRO A 57 21.76 -8.19 32.00
N ASP A 58 21.35 -7.11 32.66
CA ASP A 58 20.03 -6.50 32.50
C ASP A 58 19.75 -6.12 31.03
N GLN A 59 18.49 -6.24 30.61
CA GLN A 59 18.08 -6.03 29.21
C GLN A 59 17.05 -4.91 29.11
N ASN A 60 17.21 -4.04 28.11
CA ASN A 60 16.19 -3.05 27.72
C ASN A 60 15.56 -3.50 26.41
N VAL A 61 14.24 -3.70 26.41
CA VAL A 61 13.52 -4.27 25.27
C VAL A 61 12.20 -3.56 25.01
N GLN A 62 11.60 -3.85 23.86
CA GLN A 62 10.25 -3.40 23.55
C GLN A 62 9.21 -4.41 24.03
N VAL A 63 8.03 -3.92 24.42
CA VAL A 63 6.85 -4.79 24.59
C VAL A 63 6.60 -5.55 23.28
N GLY A 64 6.40 -6.86 23.36
CA GLY A 64 6.22 -7.76 22.20
C GLY A 64 7.53 -8.32 21.62
N GLN A 65 8.70 -7.82 22.03
CA GLN A 65 9.99 -8.35 21.59
C GLN A 65 10.32 -9.66 22.33
N VAL A 66 10.71 -10.71 21.60
CA VAL A 66 11.19 -11.96 22.22
C VAL A 66 12.52 -11.68 22.91
N VAL A 67 12.57 -11.98 24.20
CA VAL A 67 13.74 -11.89 25.07
C VAL A 67 14.31 -13.29 25.25
N THR A 68 15.62 -13.42 25.03
CA THR A 68 16.37 -14.64 25.35
C THR A 68 17.22 -14.36 26.58
N LEU A 69 17.04 -15.15 27.64
CA LEU A 69 17.90 -15.12 28.81
C LEU A 69 19.12 -16.01 28.55
N ASP A 70 20.22 -15.79 29.27
CA ASP A 70 21.43 -16.59 29.09
C ASP A 70 22.11 -16.91 30.42
N GLY A 71 21.83 -18.11 30.92
CA GLY A 71 22.44 -18.66 32.12
C GLY A 71 23.76 -19.39 31.86
N SER A 72 24.23 -19.47 30.61
CA SER A 72 25.34 -20.37 30.22
C SER A 72 26.71 -19.99 30.82
N ALA A 73 26.84 -18.78 31.37
CA ALA A 73 28.02 -18.35 32.12
C ALA A 73 28.05 -18.88 33.57
N SER A 74 27.02 -19.60 34.02
CA SER A 74 26.99 -20.22 35.35
C SER A 74 28.02 -21.34 35.46
N THR A 75 28.67 -21.47 36.61
CA THR A 75 29.79 -22.40 36.80
C THR A 75 29.75 -23.14 38.13
N ASP A 76 30.31 -24.36 38.12
CA ASP A 76 30.71 -25.11 39.31
C ASP A 76 32.24 -25.12 39.36
N SER A 77 32.83 -24.81 40.52
CA SER A 77 34.29 -24.72 40.67
C SER A 77 35.05 -26.02 40.36
N LYS A 78 34.35 -27.16 40.31
CA LYS A 78 34.89 -28.48 39.94
C LYS A 78 34.34 -29.00 38.61
N GLY A 79 33.61 -28.18 37.86
CA GLY A 79 33.08 -28.52 36.53
C GLY A 79 31.93 -29.52 36.54
N ALA A 80 31.25 -29.72 37.67
CA ALA A 80 30.08 -30.60 37.71
C ALA A 80 28.93 -30.07 36.81
N PRO A 81 28.17 -30.96 36.14
CA PRO A 81 27.01 -30.55 35.35
C PRO A 81 25.98 -29.77 36.18
N LEU A 82 25.36 -28.76 35.55
CA LEU A 82 24.38 -27.87 36.17
C LEU A 82 22.96 -28.14 35.66
N SER A 83 22.00 -28.14 36.58
CA SER A 83 20.56 -28.03 36.28
C SER A 83 20.14 -26.56 36.36
N PHE A 84 19.33 -26.11 35.41
CA PHE A 84 18.84 -24.72 35.33
C PHE A 84 17.35 -24.68 35.67
N GLN A 85 16.93 -23.62 36.35
CA GLN A 85 15.52 -23.31 36.55
C GLN A 85 15.34 -21.80 36.61
N TRP A 86 14.53 -21.26 35.70
CA TRP A 86 14.17 -19.86 35.67
C TRP A 86 12.76 -19.63 36.23
N ALA A 87 12.58 -18.49 36.89
CA ALA A 87 11.28 -18.03 37.39
C ALA A 87 11.15 -16.51 37.19
N ILE A 88 9.93 -16.04 36.90
CA ILE A 88 9.60 -14.61 36.92
C ILE A 88 9.19 -14.26 38.35
N THR A 89 10.00 -13.49 39.05
CA THR A 89 9.77 -13.11 40.46
C THR A 89 8.96 -11.83 40.59
N ARG A 90 9.07 -10.94 39.60
CA ARG A 90 8.30 -9.69 39.52
C ARG A 90 7.95 -9.38 38.07
N LYS A 91 6.73 -8.91 37.84
CA LYS A 91 6.26 -8.42 36.53
C LYS A 91 5.19 -7.35 36.72
N PRO A 92 4.88 -6.53 35.69
CA PRO A 92 3.78 -5.56 35.75
C PRO A 92 2.46 -6.23 36.14
N ALA A 93 1.61 -5.55 36.90
CA ALA A 93 0.40 -6.15 37.49
C ALA A 93 -0.58 -6.74 36.46
N LYS A 94 -0.60 -6.19 35.24
CA LYS A 94 -1.44 -6.65 34.13
C LYS A 94 -0.79 -7.75 33.28
N SER A 95 0.49 -8.02 33.51
CA SER A 95 1.25 -8.97 32.71
C SER A 95 0.84 -10.42 32.99
N THR A 96 0.56 -11.16 31.93
CA THR A 96 0.18 -12.57 31.94
C THR A 96 1.30 -13.51 31.48
N VAL A 97 2.43 -12.96 31.00
CA VAL A 97 3.54 -13.72 30.42
C VAL A 97 4.08 -14.85 31.32
N SER A 98 4.51 -15.93 30.66
CA SER A 98 5.26 -17.07 31.21
C SER A 98 6.53 -17.34 30.41
N LEU A 99 7.51 -17.99 31.02
CA LEU A 99 8.74 -18.43 30.34
C LEU A 99 8.51 -19.67 29.48
N SER A 100 9.13 -19.69 28.31
CA SER A 100 9.31 -20.89 27.48
C SER A 100 10.60 -21.60 27.89
N SER A 101 10.54 -22.94 28.02
CA SER A 101 11.67 -23.79 28.38
C SER A 101 12.46 -23.34 29.63
N PRO A 102 11.79 -23.05 30.77
CA PRO A 102 12.43 -22.46 31.95
C PRO A 102 13.50 -23.34 32.60
N ALA A 103 13.57 -24.64 32.26
CA ALA A 103 14.58 -25.57 32.76
C ALA A 103 15.86 -25.63 31.90
N THR A 104 16.02 -24.72 30.93
CA THR A 104 17.18 -24.67 30.02
C THR A 104 18.11 -23.52 30.37
N ALA A 105 19.35 -23.56 29.85
CA ALA A 105 20.30 -22.46 30.03
C ALA A 105 19.83 -21.17 29.32
N LYS A 106 19.00 -21.27 28.27
CA LYS A 106 18.56 -20.12 27.46
C LYS A 106 17.03 -20.14 27.22
N PRO A 107 16.21 -19.92 28.24
CA PRO A 107 14.77 -19.79 28.06
C PRO A 107 14.44 -18.48 27.33
N THR A 108 13.20 -18.38 26.84
CA THR A 108 12.70 -17.16 26.22
C THR A 108 11.37 -16.73 26.81
N PHE A 109 11.06 -15.44 26.73
CA PHE A 109 9.73 -14.90 26.99
C PHE A 109 9.50 -13.63 26.18
N THR A 110 8.25 -13.16 26.12
CA THR A 110 7.88 -11.94 25.40
C THR A 110 7.13 -11.01 26.36
N PRO A 111 7.74 -9.90 26.82
CA PRO A 111 7.04 -8.90 27.64
C PRO A 111 5.75 -8.46 26.97
N ASP A 112 4.63 -8.52 27.69
CA ASP A 112 3.29 -8.16 27.23
C ASP A 112 2.80 -6.80 27.77
N GLU A 113 3.55 -6.20 28.70
CA GLU A 113 3.23 -4.93 29.35
C GLU A 113 4.50 -4.09 29.53
N THR A 114 4.34 -2.77 29.62
CA THR A 114 5.46 -1.88 29.97
C THR A 114 5.83 -2.02 31.43
N GLY A 115 7.12 -1.98 31.71
CA GLY A 115 7.66 -1.99 33.06
C GLY A 115 8.76 -3.03 33.24
N GLU A 116 9.09 -3.28 34.50
CA GLU A 116 10.17 -4.17 34.88
C GLU A 116 9.68 -5.60 35.08
N TYR A 117 10.42 -6.53 34.49
CA TYR A 117 10.34 -7.96 34.73
C TYR A 117 11.62 -8.39 35.44
N GLU A 118 11.50 -8.89 36.66
CA GLU A 118 12.64 -9.49 37.38
C GLU A 118 12.57 -11.00 37.19
N LEU A 119 13.65 -11.58 36.68
CA LEU A 119 13.78 -13.01 36.45
C LEU A 119 14.91 -13.56 37.29
N GLU A 120 14.65 -14.66 37.98
CA GLU A 120 15.63 -15.34 38.82
C GLU A 120 16.06 -16.63 38.14
N LEU A 121 17.37 -16.74 37.90
CA LEU A 121 18.03 -17.99 37.56
C LEU A 121 18.37 -18.72 38.84
N THR A 122 17.99 -19.98 38.90
CA THR A 122 18.50 -20.97 39.83
C THR A 122 19.37 -21.97 39.07
N VAL A 123 20.60 -22.19 39.55
CA VAL A 123 21.39 -23.36 39.17
C VAL A 123 21.54 -24.32 40.35
N SER A 124 21.51 -25.62 40.09
CA SER A 124 21.69 -26.65 41.12
C SER A 124 22.49 -27.85 40.61
N ASN A 125 23.16 -28.52 41.55
CA ASN A 125 23.78 -29.83 41.35
C ASN A 125 23.78 -30.60 42.69
N ALA A 126 24.49 -31.73 42.76
CA ALA A 126 24.55 -32.55 43.98
C ALA A 126 25.13 -31.83 45.22
N ASN A 127 25.81 -30.70 45.02
CA ASN A 127 26.50 -29.96 46.08
C ASN A 127 25.72 -28.73 46.58
N GLY A 128 24.60 -28.38 45.95
CA GLY A 128 23.75 -27.28 46.40
C GLY A 128 23.05 -26.50 45.29
N ARG A 129 22.64 -25.27 45.62
CA ARG A 129 21.90 -24.35 44.77
C ARG A 129 22.53 -22.96 44.85
N SER A 130 22.55 -22.24 43.72
CA SER A 130 22.94 -20.83 43.63
C SER A 130 21.90 -20.08 42.81
N THR A 131 21.70 -18.80 43.09
CA THR A 131 20.69 -17.96 42.44
C THR A 131 21.28 -16.64 41.98
N ASP A 132 20.83 -16.15 40.83
CA ASP A 132 21.16 -14.83 40.31
C ASP A 132 19.94 -14.23 39.61
N LYS A 133 19.88 -12.90 39.52
CA LYS A 133 18.73 -12.19 38.96
C LYS A 133 19.14 -11.33 37.78
N VAL A 134 18.21 -11.18 36.84
CA VAL A 134 18.32 -10.27 35.71
C VAL A 134 17.06 -9.43 35.62
N LEU A 135 17.23 -8.13 35.42
CA LEU A 135 16.14 -7.20 35.20
C LEU A 135 15.94 -7.00 33.69
N VAL A 136 14.70 -7.14 33.24
CA VAL A 136 14.29 -6.81 31.88
C VAL A 136 13.32 -5.64 31.94
N ALA A 137 13.77 -4.48 31.47
CA ALA A 137 12.95 -3.27 31.39
C ALA A 137 12.30 -3.20 29.99
N ALA A 138 10.97 -3.39 29.96
CA ALA A 138 10.17 -3.31 28.74
C ALA A 138 9.55 -1.91 28.59
N SER A 139 9.72 -1.30 27.41
CA SER A 139 9.17 0.02 27.07
C SER A 139 8.38 -0.02 25.76
N VAL A 140 7.56 1.01 25.52
CA VAL A 140 6.95 1.22 24.19
C VAL A 140 7.96 1.96 23.31
N ALA A 141 8.19 1.44 22.11
CA ALA A 141 8.97 2.13 21.11
C ALA A 141 8.26 3.39 20.62
N GLN A 142 8.96 4.52 20.61
CA GLN A 142 8.42 5.74 20.02
C GLN A 142 8.67 5.78 18.50
N PRO A 143 7.71 6.27 17.70
CA PRO A 143 7.91 6.46 16.28
C PRO A 143 9.02 7.50 16.04
N LEU A 144 9.83 7.28 15.01
CA LEU A 144 10.79 8.28 14.56
C LEU A 144 10.07 9.34 13.72
N ALA A 145 10.24 10.61 14.08
CA ALA A 145 9.63 11.69 13.31
C ALA A 145 10.35 11.89 11.96
N LEU A 146 9.59 11.80 10.87
CA LEU A 146 10.00 12.21 9.54
C LEU A 146 9.53 13.67 9.35
N THR A 147 10.49 14.61 9.41
CA THR A 147 10.21 16.05 9.51
C THR A 147 10.68 16.85 8.29
N SER A 148 11.38 16.21 7.36
CA SER A 148 11.98 16.84 6.19
C SER A 148 11.79 16.00 4.94
N ASN A 149 11.96 16.65 3.78
CA ASN A 149 12.00 15.99 2.49
C ASN A 149 13.08 14.92 2.42
N ILE A 150 12.85 13.91 1.59
CA ILE A 150 13.78 12.81 1.33
C ILE A 150 14.50 13.12 0.02
N THR A 151 15.65 13.76 0.14
CA THR A 151 16.47 14.24 -1.00
C THR A 151 17.74 13.42 -1.22
N VAL A 152 17.96 12.39 -0.42
CA VAL A 152 19.06 11.43 -0.53
C VAL A 152 18.51 10.01 -0.40
N LYS A 153 19.26 9.02 -0.92
CA LYS A 153 18.88 7.61 -0.82
C LYS A 153 18.65 7.23 0.64
N THR A 154 17.45 6.76 0.96
CA THR A 154 17.01 6.50 2.32
C THR A 154 16.35 5.13 2.43
N VAL A 155 16.57 4.44 3.54
CA VAL A 155 15.95 3.15 3.84
C VAL A 155 15.20 3.26 5.17
N LEU A 156 13.91 2.94 5.17
CA LEU A 156 13.10 2.81 6.38
C LEU A 156 13.03 1.34 6.77
N ASN A 157 13.47 1.05 7.99
CA ASN A 157 13.43 -0.28 8.59
C ASN A 157 12.24 -0.42 9.55
N ASP A 158 11.75 -1.65 9.70
CA ASP A 158 10.83 -2.06 10.77
C ASP A 158 11.59 -1.98 12.12
N ARG A 159 11.08 -1.17 13.03
CA ARG A 159 11.72 -0.76 14.30
C ARG A 159 10.87 -1.09 15.52
N VAL A 160 9.56 -1.22 15.35
CA VAL A 160 8.57 -1.35 16.41
C VAL A 160 7.95 -2.73 16.31
N ALA A 161 8.28 -3.57 17.29
CA ALA A 161 7.85 -4.98 17.29
C ALA A 161 6.31 -5.15 17.27
N ASN A 162 5.58 -4.20 17.87
CA ASN A 162 4.13 -4.19 17.81
C ASN A 162 3.67 -3.57 16.48
N PRO A 163 3.10 -4.36 15.55
CA PRO A 163 2.63 -3.82 14.29
C PRO A 163 1.54 -2.75 14.49
N ASP A 164 0.73 -2.78 15.54
CA ASP A 164 -0.33 -1.77 15.69
C ASP A 164 0.17 -0.35 16.01
N LEU A 165 1.47 -0.20 16.26
CA LEU A 165 2.13 1.07 16.54
C LEU A 165 3.00 1.51 15.36
N PRO A 166 3.13 2.83 15.11
CA PRO A 166 3.95 3.33 14.01
C PRO A 166 5.45 3.25 14.31
N ASP A 167 6.22 2.89 13.29
CA ASP A 167 7.69 3.03 13.27
C ASP A 167 8.13 4.46 13.04
N TYR A 168 7.37 5.17 12.20
CA TYR A 168 7.64 6.52 11.77
C TYR A 168 6.37 7.37 11.86
N ILE A 169 6.54 8.64 12.20
CA ILE A 169 5.47 9.63 12.18
C ILE A 169 5.84 10.80 11.27
N VAL A 170 4.98 11.08 10.30
CA VAL A 170 5.10 12.20 9.37
C VAL A 170 4.36 13.39 9.97
N THR A 171 5.12 14.36 10.47
CA THR A 171 4.59 15.54 11.18
C THR A 171 4.39 16.75 10.25
N LYS A 172 4.96 16.69 9.05
CA LYS A 172 4.85 17.68 7.99
C LYS A 172 4.81 16.95 6.66
N SER A 173 4.15 17.53 5.65
CA SER A 173 4.18 16.94 4.31
C SER A 173 5.62 16.74 3.83
N ILE A 174 5.88 15.57 3.26
CA ILE A 174 7.21 15.15 2.81
C ILE A 174 7.21 15.09 1.30
N VAL A 175 8.24 15.65 0.70
CA VAL A 175 8.56 15.46 -0.71
C VAL A 175 9.71 14.48 -0.85
N LEU A 176 9.55 13.49 -1.72
CA LEU A 176 10.55 12.53 -2.14
C LEU A 176 11.11 12.93 -3.51
N THR A 177 12.40 13.23 -3.58
CA THR A 177 13.13 13.55 -4.82
C THR A 177 14.38 12.68 -5.00
N SER A 178 14.49 11.59 -4.24
CA SER A 178 15.55 10.58 -4.32
C SER A 178 14.93 9.20 -4.12
N GLU A 179 15.74 8.14 -4.12
CA GLU A 179 15.28 6.78 -3.79
C GLU A 179 14.90 6.65 -2.30
N LEU A 180 13.69 6.15 -2.04
CA LEU A 180 13.22 5.67 -0.74
C LEU A 180 12.87 4.19 -0.83
N THR A 181 13.57 3.38 -0.05
CA THR A 181 13.21 1.97 0.16
C THR A 181 12.53 1.83 1.51
N ILE A 182 11.40 1.14 1.54
CA ILE A 182 10.65 0.83 2.77
C ILE A 182 10.62 -0.69 2.90
N ASN A 183 11.19 -1.20 3.99
CA ASN A 183 11.28 -2.63 4.23
C ASN A 183 9.96 -3.22 4.76
N PRO A 184 9.73 -4.55 4.62
CA PRO A 184 8.53 -5.21 5.13
C PRO A 184 8.27 -4.93 6.61
N GLY A 185 6.99 -4.79 6.97
CA GLY A 185 6.52 -4.56 8.34
C GLY A 185 6.39 -3.09 8.75
N VAL A 186 7.04 -2.17 8.03
CA VAL A 186 7.07 -0.75 8.39
C VAL A 186 5.67 -0.12 8.41
N VAL A 187 5.36 0.59 9.50
CA VAL A 187 4.16 1.41 9.69
C VAL A 187 4.53 2.88 9.76
N ILE A 188 3.98 3.67 8.84
CA ILE A 188 4.18 5.12 8.76
C ILE A 188 2.84 5.79 9.08
N ALA A 189 2.79 6.49 10.21
CA ALA A 189 1.64 7.30 10.61
C ALA A 189 1.78 8.74 10.09
N PHE A 190 0.69 9.31 9.61
CA PHE A 190 0.61 10.68 9.08
C PHE A 190 -0.22 11.54 10.02
N GLU A 191 0.33 12.66 10.46
CA GLU A 191 -0.43 13.68 11.17
C GLU A 191 -1.49 14.31 10.27
N ARG A 192 -2.44 14.99 10.90
CA ARG A 192 -3.60 15.56 10.23
C ARG A 192 -3.20 16.42 9.03
N ASP A 193 -3.87 16.21 7.91
CA ASP A 193 -3.69 17.00 6.68
C ASP A 193 -2.25 17.04 6.11
N THR A 194 -1.37 16.12 6.52
CA THR A 194 -0.07 15.91 5.89
C THR A 194 -0.20 15.08 4.60
N ARG A 195 0.76 15.27 3.67
CA ARG A 195 0.78 14.61 2.36
C ARG A 195 2.16 14.00 2.11
N PHE A 196 2.20 12.90 1.36
CA PHE A 196 3.44 12.34 0.83
C PHE A 196 3.53 12.55 -0.69
N ASP A 197 4.47 13.37 -1.14
CA ASP A 197 4.66 13.70 -2.55
C ASP A 197 5.87 12.96 -3.12
N ILE A 198 5.66 12.16 -4.15
CA ILE A 198 6.71 11.44 -4.90
C ILE A 198 6.96 12.22 -6.18
N ASN A 199 7.86 13.21 -6.09
CA ASN A 199 8.15 14.15 -7.17
C ASN A 199 9.09 13.55 -8.22
N ASP A 200 9.26 14.25 -9.34
CA ASP A 200 10.27 13.91 -10.33
C ASP A 200 11.67 13.81 -9.71
N GLY A 201 12.43 12.79 -10.13
CA GLY A 201 13.69 12.38 -9.49
C GLY A 201 13.51 11.45 -8.27
N GLY A 202 12.32 11.41 -7.68
CA GLY A 202 11.96 10.48 -6.61
C GLY A 202 11.73 9.06 -7.13
N VAL A 203 12.15 8.07 -6.34
CA VAL A 203 11.87 6.65 -6.60
C VAL A 203 11.36 6.01 -5.32
N ILE A 204 10.19 5.37 -5.38
CA ILE A 204 9.64 4.64 -4.22
C ILE A 204 9.75 3.13 -4.42
N ILE A 205 10.33 2.44 -3.45
CA ILE A 205 10.43 0.99 -3.41
C ILE A 205 9.83 0.52 -2.08
N ALA A 206 8.51 0.32 -2.04
CA ALA A 206 7.84 -0.26 -0.87
C ALA A 206 7.33 -1.66 -1.21
N LYS A 207 8.08 -2.68 -0.77
CA LYS A 207 7.76 -4.09 -1.00
C LYS A 207 7.62 -4.77 0.35
N GLY A 208 6.40 -4.88 0.84
CA GLY A 208 6.08 -5.67 2.01
C GLY A 208 5.97 -7.16 1.68
N GLU A 209 5.53 -7.93 2.68
CA GLU A 209 5.23 -9.35 2.55
C GLU A 209 3.80 -9.62 3.05
N ALA A 210 3.21 -10.75 2.65
CA ALA A 210 1.83 -11.10 3.04
C ALA A 210 1.59 -11.06 4.56
N GLY A 211 2.58 -11.47 5.37
CA GLY A 211 2.54 -11.40 6.84
C GLY A 211 3.17 -10.15 7.46
N LYS A 212 3.82 -9.30 6.65
CA LYS A 212 4.53 -8.09 7.08
C LYS A 212 4.31 -6.97 6.08
N LYS A 213 3.06 -6.54 5.97
CA LYS A 213 2.69 -5.45 5.08
C LYS A 213 3.29 -4.12 5.54
N ILE A 214 3.60 -3.26 4.57
CA ILE A 214 3.93 -1.86 4.83
C ILE A 214 2.63 -1.08 4.94
N ARG A 215 2.47 -0.22 5.94
CA ARG A 215 1.21 0.50 6.15
C ARG A 215 1.40 2.01 6.22
N PHE A 216 0.62 2.72 5.42
CA PHE A 216 0.49 4.17 5.45
C PHE A 216 -0.86 4.51 6.10
N VAL A 217 -0.82 5.11 7.29
CA VAL A 217 -2.01 5.28 8.14
C VAL A 217 -2.12 6.71 8.68
N GLY A 218 -3.33 7.19 8.96
CA GLY A 218 -3.50 8.36 9.83
C GLY A 218 -3.11 8.05 11.28
N VAL A 219 -2.57 9.04 11.99
CA VAL A 219 -2.34 8.95 13.45
C VAL A 219 -3.63 8.62 14.17
N GLU A 220 -4.74 9.25 13.79
CA GLU A 220 -6.08 8.79 14.14
C GLU A 220 -6.65 7.92 13.03
N LYS A 221 -7.36 6.87 13.43
CA LYS A 221 -7.94 5.85 12.54
C LYS A 221 -9.31 6.28 11.99
N ASN A 222 -9.40 7.53 11.55
CA ASN A 222 -10.61 8.15 10.99
C ASN A 222 -10.45 8.32 9.48
N LYS A 223 -11.50 8.06 8.69
CA LYS A 223 -11.46 8.32 7.24
C LYS A 223 -11.15 9.80 7.00
N GLY A 224 -10.26 10.11 6.05
CA GLY A 224 -9.92 11.49 5.72
C GLY A 224 -9.11 12.22 6.80
N TYR A 225 -8.25 11.52 7.54
CA TYR A 225 -7.39 12.14 8.54
C TYR A 225 -6.19 12.88 7.92
N TRP A 226 -5.51 12.24 6.97
CA TRP A 226 -4.37 12.81 6.24
C TRP A 226 -4.69 12.92 4.75
N VAL A 227 -3.87 13.63 3.98
CA VAL A 227 -4.21 13.95 2.58
C VAL A 227 -4.11 12.71 1.69
N GLY A 228 -3.04 11.94 1.82
CA GLY A 228 -2.73 10.80 0.97
C GLY A 228 -1.38 10.91 0.26
N ILE A 229 -1.18 10.08 -0.75
CA ILE A 229 0.05 9.95 -1.54
C ILE A 229 -0.15 10.55 -2.93
N MET A 230 0.66 11.55 -3.30
CA MET A 230 0.70 12.09 -4.65
C MET A 230 1.91 11.54 -5.40
N VAL A 231 1.69 10.98 -6.57
CA VAL A 231 2.75 10.48 -7.45
C VAL A 231 2.86 11.37 -8.68
N TYR A 232 3.98 12.07 -8.80
CA TYR A 232 4.37 12.80 -10.02
C TYR A 232 5.45 12.03 -10.79
N SER A 233 6.32 11.32 -10.08
CA SER A 233 7.46 10.60 -10.63
C SER A 233 7.08 9.64 -11.76
N GLY A 234 7.70 9.84 -12.91
CA GLY A 234 7.68 8.93 -14.05
C GLY A 234 8.70 7.79 -13.95
N SER A 235 9.28 7.47 -12.80
CA SER A 235 10.25 6.36 -12.67
C SER A 235 9.57 4.99 -12.82
N ASN A 236 10.11 4.13 -13.69
CA ASN A 236 9.63 2.75 -13.84
C ASN A 236 9.95 1.85 -12.63
N ALA A 237 10.85 2.29 -11.74
CA ALA A 237 11.22 1.59 -10.52
C ALA A 237 10.21 1.83 -9.37
N ASN A 238 9.30 2.79 -9.52
CA ASN A 238 8.24 3.03 -8.54
C ASN A 238 7.39 1.76 -8.36
N VAL A 239 7.33 1.27 -7.12
CA VAL A 239 6.60 0.05 -6.77
C VAL A 239 6.00 0.09 -5.38
N PHE A 240 4.75 -0.34 -5.32
CA PHE A 240 3.99 -0.66 -4.12
C PHE A 240 3.51 -2.11 -4.20
N GLU A 241 4.02 -2.94 -3.29
CA GLU A 241 3.67 -4.35 -3.20
C GLU A 241 3.44 -4.72 -1.74
N HIS A 242 2.32 -5.41 -1.45
CA HIS A 242 1.92 -5.73 -0.07
C HIS A 242 1.88 -4.50 0.85
N ILE A 243 1.29 -3.41 0.37
CA ILE A 243 1.03 -2.22 1.18
C ILE A 243 -0.43 -2.14 1.61
N ASP A 244 -0.71 -1.42 2.71
CA ASP A 244 -2.04 -0.89 2.98
C ASP A 244 -1.99 0.65 3.05
N VAL A 245 -2.93 1.33 2.39
CA VAL A 245 -3.14 2.79 2.49
C VAL A 245 -4.50 3.03 3.13
N LEU A 246 -4.48 3.62 4.34
CA LEU A 246 -5.67 3.79 5.17
C LEU A 246 -5.84 5.22 5.68
N HIS A 247 -7.09 5.59 5.98
CA HIS A 247 -7.47 6.82 6.71
C HIS A 247 -7.09 8.12 5.97
N ALA A 248 -6.84 8.05 4.67
CA ALA A 248 -6.41 9.18 3.86
C ALA A 248 -7.62 9.90 3.23
N GLY A 249 -7.33 10.93 2.43
CA GLY A 249 -8.32 11.72 1.70
C GLY A 249 -8.93 12.85 2.53
N SER A 250 -8.15 13.56 3.34
CA SER A 250 -8.71 14.67 4.15
C SER A 250 -9.22 15.85 3.30
N ARG A 251 -8.64 16.04 2.11
CA ARG A 251 -9.00 17.08 1.14
C ARG A 251 -8.76 16.63 -0.29
N VAL A 252 -9.23 17.45 -1.23
CA VAL A 252 -8.98 17.25 -2.67
C VAL A 252 -7.48 17.22 -2.94
N MET A 253 -7.05 16.25 -3.73
CA MET A 253 -5.65 16.03 -4.07
C MET A 253 -5.33 16.49 -5.50
N LEU A 254 -6.12 16.06 -6.48
CA LEU A 254 -5.90 16.34 -7.90
C LEU A 254 -7.23 16.45 -8.64
N SER A 255 -7.38 17.45 -9.51
CA SER A 255 -8.55 17.62 -10.39
C SER A 255 -9.91 17.62 -9.68
N GLY A 256 -10.01 18.17 -8.47
CA GLY A 256 -11.26 18.14 -7.70
C GLY A 256 -11.56 16.81 -7.00
N VAL A 257 -10.69 15.81 -7.14
CA VAL A 257 -10.87 14.45 -6.61
C VAL A 257 -10.15 14.29 -5.28
N LYS A 258 -10.85 13.73 -4.30
CA LYS A 258 -10.27 13.19 -3.06
C LYS A 258 -9.86 11.75 -3.29
N ALA A 259 -8.63 11.38 -2.99
CA ALA A 259 -8.17 10.00 -3.08
C ALA A 259 -7.09 9.73 -2.04
N SER A 260 -6.92 8.47 -1.64
CA SER A 260 -5.81 8.08 -0.76
C SER A 260 -4.46 8.06 -1.49
N MET A 261 -4.49 7.79 -2.80
CA MET A 261 -3.36 7.91 -3.70
C MET A 261 -3.82 8.48 -5.04
N ALA A 262 -3.07 9.42 -5.61
CA ALA A 262 -3.32 9.91 -6.97
C ALA A 262 -2.04 10.00 -7.82
N LEU A 263 -2.17 9.65 -9.10
CA LEU A 263 -1.10 9.73 -10.09
C LEU A 263 -1.35 10.90 -11.05
N PHE A 264 -0.35 11.77 -11.20
CA PHE A 264 -0.42 12.93 -12.07
C PHE A 264 -0.09 12.57 -13.52
N GLY A 265 -1.04 12.80 -14.41
CA GLY A 265 -0.92 12.42 -15.82
C GLY A 265 0.03 13.29 -16.62
N GLY A 266 0.10 14.59 -16.31
CA GLY A 266 1.00 15.53 -17.01
C GLY A 266 2.48 15.19 -16.85
N GLY A 267 2.86 14.56 -15.73
CA GLY A 267 4.21 14.06 -15.47
C GLY A 267 4.47 12.65 -15.99
N LYS A 268 3.48 12.00 -16.60
CA LYS A 268 3.49 10.56 -16.93
C LYS A 268 3.84 9.71 -15.70
N ALA A 269 3.26 10.08 -14.55
CA ALA A 269 3.47 9.36 -13.31
C ALA A 269 3.16 7.88 -13.52
N GLN A 270 4.00 7.01 -12.99
CA GLN A 270 3.83 5.56 -13.15
C GLN A 270 4.16 4.80 -11.87
N ILE A 271 3.44 3.70 -11.64
CA ILE A 271 3.58 2.83 -10.48
C ILE A 271 3.33 1.37 -10.89
N GLY A 272 4.08 0.44 -10.29
CA GLY A 272 3.66 -0.96 -10.19
C GLY A 272 2.94 -1.19 -8.87
N LEU A 273 1.72 -1.74 -8.90
CA LEU A 273 0.86 -1.89 -7.73
C LEU A 273 0.35 -3.33 -7.59
N LYS A 274 0.79 -4.05 -6.56
CA LYS A 274 0.47 -5.48 -6.41
C LYS A 274 0.09 -5.84 -4.98
N ASN A 275 -0.83 -6.78 -4.80
CA ASN A 275 -1.17 -7.39 -3.51
C ASN A 275 -1.48 -6.37 -2.39
N SER A 276 -2.03 -5.21 -2.75
CA SER A 276 -2.15 -4.06 -1.86
C SER A 276 -3.60 -3.75 -1.51
N LEU A 277 -3.81 -3.09 -0.36
CA LEU A 277 -5.12 -2.70 0.16
C LEU A 277 -5.26 -1.17 0.19
N PHE A 278 -6.39 -0.68 -0.30
CA PHE A 278 -6.82 0.71 -0.13
C PHE A 278 -8.16 0.70 0.60
N SER A 279 -8.16 1.04 1.89
CA SER A 279 -9.33 0.89 2.75
C SER A 279 -9.54 2.05 3.70
N ASP A 280 -10.80 2.30 4.03
CA ASP A 280 -11.18 3.27 5.06
C ASP A 280 -10.65 4.68 4.75
N ASN A 281 -10.70 5.07 3.48
CA ASN A 281 -10.32 6.39 2.99
C ASN A 281 -11.55 7.25 2.69
N ASP A 282 -11.41 8.56 2.80
CA ASP A 282 -12.45 9.50 2.40
C ASP A 282 -12.22 10.01 0.97
N GLY A 283 -13.00 9.49 0.03
CA GLY A 283 -12.83 9.65 -1.41
C GLY A 283 -12.53 8.30 -2.07
N TYR A 284 -11.78 8.32 -3.17
CA TYR A 284 -11.34 7.10 -3.87
C TYR A 284 -10.15 6.44 -3.17
N GLY A 285 -10.00 5.12 -3.32
CA GLY A 285 -8.75 4.46 -2.97
C GLY A 285 -7.62 4.95 -3.86
N LEU A 286 -7.81 4.89 -5.19
CA LEU A 286 -6.82 5.30 -6.17
C LEU A 286 -7.43 6.20 -7.26
N TYR A 287 -6.76 7.30 -7.59
CA TYR A 287 -7.07 8.12 -8.76
C TYR A 287 -5.92 8.12 -9.77
N VAL A 288 -6.19 7.69 -11.01
CA VAL A 288 -5.21 7.68 -12.12
C VAL A 288 -5.67 8.68 -13.16
N GLN A 289 -5.01 9.84 -13.24
CA GLN A 289 -5.34 10.88 -14.22
C GLN A 289 -4.92 10.46 -15.65
N ASP A 290 -5.62 10.97 -16.68
CA ASP A 290 -5.28 10.72 -18.10
C ASP A 290 -3.80 11.03 -18.36
N GLY A 291 -3.08 10.04 -18.87
CA GLY A 291 -1.63 10.09 -19.14
C GLY A 291 -0.75 9.45 -18.07
N ALA A 292 -1.27 9.17 -16.88
CA ALA A 292 -0.57 8.34 -15.88
C ALA A 292 -0.63 6.85 -16.27
N ILE A 293 0.26 6.04 -15.71
CA ILE A 293 0.46 4.65 -16.15
C ILE A 293 0.45 3.69 -14.97
N LEU A 294 -0.51 2.76 -14.96
CA LEU A 294 -0.42 1.53 -14.18
C LEU A 294 0.45 0.51 -14.93
N ARG A 295 1.72 0.45 -14.55
CA ARG A 295 2.72 -0.42 -15.22
C ARG A 295 2.45 -1.89 -14.91
N GLU A 296 2.12 -2.17 -13.66
CA GLU A 296 1.71 -3.48 -13.14
C GLU A 296 0.52 -3.26 -12.22
N PHE A 297 -0.46 -4.16 -12.29
CA PHE A 297 -1.61 -4.17 -11.39
C PHE A 297 -2.06 -5.61 -11.17
N SER A 298 -1.92 -6.14 -9.95
CA SER A 298 -2.35 -7.51 -9.66
C SER A 298 -2.84 -7.69 -8.24
N SER A 299 -4.00 -8.34 -8.07
CA SER A 299 -4.51 -8.81 -6.78
C SER A 299 -4.62 -7.72 -5.70
N ASN A 300 -5.06 -6.53 -6.09
CA ASN A 300 -5.30 -5.42 -5.19
C ASN A 300 -6.75 -5.43 -4.66
N SER A 301 -6.96 -4.89 -3.47
CA SER A 301 -8.27 -4.78 -2.84
C SER A 301 -8.60 -3.33 -2.50
N PHE A 302 -9.77 -2.88 -2.91
CA PHE A 302 -10.29 -1.55 -2.61
C PHE A 302 -11.63 -1.71 -1.91
N ARG A 303 -11.73 -1.32 -0.63
CA ARG A 303 -12.94 -1.54 0.18
C ARG A 303 -13.16 -0.39 1.16
N ASN A 304 -14.38 -0.20 1.67
CA ASN A 304 -14.69 0.85 2.66
C ASN A 304 -14.23 2.28 2.28
N ASN A 305 -14.05 2.63 1.01
CA ASN A 305 -13.75 4.00 0.61
C ASN A 305 -15.07 4.81 0.47
N THR A 306 -15.09 6.11 0.77
CA THR A 306 -16.33 6.92 0.67
C THR A 306 -16.88 6.99 -0.75
N ASP A 307 -16.01 6.98 -1.77
CA ASP A 307 -16.39 6.91 -3.19
C ASP A 307 -16.23 5.48 -3.74
N ALA A 308 -15.79 5.32 -4.99
CA ALA A 308 -15.44 4.02 -5.53
C ALA A 308 -14.02 3.61 -5.16
N GLY A 309 -13.67 2.34 -5.38
CA GLY A 309 -12.31 1.87 -5.12
C GLY A 309 -11.26 2.61 -5.95
N ILE A 310 -11.56 2.82 -7.23
CA ILE A 310 -10.64 3.46 -8.19
C ILE A 310 -11.41 4.38 -9.15
N LEU A 311 -10.75 5.47 -9.56
CA LEU A 311 -11.12 6.33 -10.67
C LEU A 311 -9.95 6.41 -11.65
N LEU A 312 -10.18 6.09 -12.93
CA LEU A 312 -9.11 6.04 -13.94
C LEU A 312 -9.61 6.38 -15.36
N ASP A 313 -8.68 6.62 -16.28
CA ASP A 313 -9.02 6.73 -17.70
C ASP A 313 -9.28 5.35 -18.33
N ALA A 314 -9.92 5.35 -19.50
CA ALA A 314 -10.29 4.15 -20.23
C ALA A 314 -9.11 3.30 -20.72
N ALA A 315 -7.92 3.89 -20.93
CA ALA A 315 -6.75 3.17 -21.40
C ALA A 315 -6.10 2.35 -20.28
N ASN A 316 -6.08 2.87 -19.05
CA ASN A 316 -5.57 2.18 -17.88
C ASN A 316 -6.47 1.01 -17.42
N VAL A 317 -7.73 0.96 -17.85
CA VAL A 317 -8.63 -0.17 -17.54
C VAL A 317 -8.05 -1.51 -18.01
N ALA A 318 -7.41 -1.54 -19.19
CA ALA A 318 -6.79 -2.76 -19.72
C ALA A 318 -5.54 -3.21 -18.94
N LYS A 319 -5.07 -2.43 -17.96
CA LYS A 319 -3.98 -2.79 -17.06
C LYS A 319 -4.46 -3.52 -15.82
N LEU A 320 -5.75 -3.43 -15.49
CA LEU A 320 -6.33 -4.07 -14.31
C LEU A 320 -6.41 -5.59 -14.52
N ASP A 321 -6.06 -6.36 -13.49
CA ASP A 321 -6.22 -7.81 -13.48
C ASP A 321 -7.61 -8.22 -12.97
N ALA A 322 -8.03 -9.42 -13.34
CA ALA A 322 -9.34 -9.96 -12.93
C ALA A 322 -9.42 -10.34 -11.44
N ALA A 323 -8.28 -10.57 -10.75
CA ALA A 323 -8.26 -11.00 -9.35
C ALA A 323 -8.32 -9.84 -8.34
N SER A 324 -8.14 -8.60 -8.80
CA SER A 324 -8.39 -7.42 -7.98
C SER A 324 -9.88 -7.26 -7.66
N SER A 325 -10.19 -6.70 -6.49
CA SER A 325 -11.55 -6.50 -6.00
C SER A 325 -11.85 -5.04 -5.71
N PHE A 326 -13.05 -4.60 -6.11
CA PHE A 326 -13.54 -3.23 -5.94
C PHE A 326 -14.84 -3.19 -5.13
N THR A 327 -15.11 -4.26 -4.37
CA THR A 327 -16.29 -4.42 -3.52
C THR A 327 -15.92 -4.33 -2.02
N GLY A 328 -16.87 -4.60 -1.12
CA GLY A 328 -16.60 -4.61 0.32
C GLY A 328 -16.82 -3.26 1.00
N GLY A 329 -17.86 -2.52 0.61
CA GLY A 329 -18.32 -1.34 1.35
C GLY A 329 -17.81 0.00 0.84
N ASN A 330 -17.32 0.06 -0.40
CA ASN A 330 -17.12 1.34 -1.07
C ASN A 330 -18.47 2.05 -1.23
N GLY A 331 -18.49 3.38 -1.24
CA GLY A 331 -19.70 4.13 -1.56
C GLY A 331 -20.30 3.73 -2.91
N ARG A 332 -19.45 3.28 -3.84
CA ARG A 332 -19.84 2.57 -5.06
C ARG A 332 -18.89 1.39 -5.31
N ASN A 333 -19.42 0.17 -5.31
CA ASN A 333 -18.65 -1.05 -5.55
C ASN A 333 -18.42 -1.28 -7.06
N VAL A 334 -17.67 -0.37 -7.69
CA VAL A 334 -17.43 -0.32 -9.14
C VAL A 334 -16.00 0.14 -9.43
N VAL A 335 -15.54 -0.08 -10.66
CA VAL A 335 -14.37 0.60 -11.23
C VAL A 335 -14.88 1.83 -11.98
N GLU A 336 -14.59 3.06 -11.52
CA GLU A 336 -15.04 4.26 -12.23
C GLU A 336 -14.08 4.69 -13.32
N VAL A 337 -14.63 4.90 -14.51
CA VAL A 337 -13.92 5.38 -15.69
C VAL A 337 -14.44 6.78 -16.01
N PHE A 338 -13.60 7.80 -15.96
CA PHE A 338 -14.03 9.15 -16.34
C PHE A 338 -14.07 9.33 -17.86
N GLY A 339 -14.83 10.33 -18.30
CA GLY A 339 -14.95 10.70 -19.71
C GLY A 339 -13.57 10.87 -20.34
N SER A 340 -13.24 9.97 -21.24
CA SER A 340 -11.91 9.82 -21.83
C SER A 340 -12.06 9.12 -23.19
N ALA A 341 -10.95 8.65 -23.74
CA ALA A 341 -10.97 7.98 -25.02
C ALA A 341 -10.16 6.68 -24.99
N ILE A 342 -10.70 5.64 -25.61
CA ILE A 342 -9.94 4.47 -26.05
C ILE A 342 -9.27 4.86 -27.37
N ARG A 343 -8.05 5.36 -27.26
CA ARG A 343 -7.27 5.88 -28.40
C ARG A 343 -6.44 4.79 -29.04
N LYS A 344 -6.17 4.94 -30.33
CA LYS A 344 -5.15 4.14 -31.03
C LYS A 344 -3.78 4.41 -30.39
N GLY A 345 -3.17 3.36 -29.88
CA GLY A 345 -1.83 3.39 -29.29
C GLY A 345 -0.89 2.46 -30.04
N ASN A 346 0.05 1.86 -29.31
CA ASN A 346 0.95 0.82 -29.84
C ASN A 346 0.30 -0.57 -29.90
N VAL A 347 -0.99 -0.67 -29.55
CA VAL A 347 -1.75 -1.93 -29.55
C VAL A 347 -3.00 -1.75 -30.42
N ASP A 348 -3.30 -2.76 -31.22
CA ASP A 348 -4.41 -2.74 -32.18
C ASP A 348 -5.78 -2.94 -31.53
N GLU A 349 -5.83 -3.51 -30.32
CA GLU A 349 -7.06 -3.78 -29.57
C GLU A 349 -6.85 -3.54 -28.07
N ILE A 350 -7.83 -2.90 -27.44
CA ILE A 350 -7.95 -2.74 -25.99
C ILE A 350 -9.02 -3.70 -25.48
N VAL A 351 -8.64 -4.54 -24.51
CA VAL A 351 -9.50 -5.60 -23.96
C VAL A 351 -9.88 -5.27 -22.53
N TRP A 352 -11.18 -5.25 -22.23
CA TRP A 352 -11.69 -5.16 -20.87
C TRP A 352 -12.22 -6.54 -20.43
N THR A 353 -11.87 -6.94 -19.22
CA THR A 353 -12.14 -8.29 -18.69
C THR A 353 -13.07 -8.22 -17.50
N ASN A 354 -13.92 -9.23 -17.31
CA ASN A 354 -14.75 -9.32 -16.11
C ASN A 354 -13.87 -9.63 -14.88
N PHE A 355 -14.17 -8.99 -13.75
CA PHE A 355 -13.50 -9.32 -12.49
C PHE A 355 -14.08 -10.60 -11.89
N THR A 356 -13.28 -11.31 -11.08
CA THR A 356 -13.73 -12.51 -10.38
C THR A 356 -14.90 -12.21 -9.43
N ASP A 357 -14.97 -11.00 -8.88
CA ASP A 357 -16.08 -10.55 -8.02
C ASP A 357 -17.25 -9.90 -8.79
N ASN A 358 -17.21 -9.88 -10.13
CA ASN A 358 -18.19 -9.25 -11.02
C ASN A 358 -18.40 -7.73 -10.79
N SER A 359 -17.40 -7.02 -10.25
CA SER A 359 -17.44 -5.57 -10.18
C SER A 359 -17.72 -4.97 -11.57
N PRO A 360 -18.66 -4.01 -11.72
CA PRO A 360 -18.90 -3.38 -13.01
C PRO A 360 -17.88 -2.25 -13.26
N TYR A 361 -17.70 -1.92 -14.54
CA TYR A 361 -17.07 -0.67 -14.96
C TYR A 361 -18.13 0.41 -15.07
N ARG A 362 -17.97 1.52 -14.38
CA ARG A 362 -18.89 2.66 -14.44
C ARG A 362 -18.25 3.82 -15.21
N ILE A 363 -18.74 4.06 -16.42
CA ILE A 363 -18.29 5.17 -17.27
C ILE A 363 -19.10 6.42 -16.90
N THR A 364 -18.44 7.45 -16.36
CA THR A 364 -19.14 8.60 -15.75
C THR A 364 -19.48 9.72 -16.74
N ALA A 365 -18.87 9.76 -17.92
CA ALA A 365 -19.10 10.75 -18.97
C ALA A 365 -18.84 10.14 -20.37
N ASP A 366 -18.93 10.94 -21.44
CA ASP A 366 -18.76 10.45 -22.82
C ASP A 366 -17.45 9.64 -23.00
N LEU A 367 -17.58 8.45 -23.58
CA LEU A 367 -16.46 7.60 -23.99
C LEU A 367 -16.33 7.63 -25.51
N ALA A 368 -15.22 8.18 -25.99
CA ALA A 368 -14.83 8.09 -27.40
C ALA A 368 -13.99 6.83 -27.65
N VAL A 369 -14.27 6.12 -28.73
CA VAL A 369 -13.57 4.89 -29.11
C VAL A 369 -13.04 5.06 -30.52
N SER A 370 -11.72 5.20 -30.62
CA SER A 370 -10.96 5.35 -31.88
C SER A 370 -9.91 4.25 -32.06
N ASN A 371 -10.09 3.11 -31.37
CA ASN A 371 -9.30 1.87 -31.52
C ASN A 371 -10.22 0.64 -31.42
N GLY A 372 -9.70 -0.55 -31.71
CA GLY A 372 -10.43 -1.80 -31.41
C GLY A 372 -10.73 -1.91 -29.92
N TRP A 373 -12.00 -2.08 -29.56
CA TRP A 373 -12.43 -2.27 -28.17
C TRP A 373 -13.17 -3.59 -28.01
N LYS A 374 -12.59 -4.49 -27.23
CA LYS A 374 -13.15 -5.81 -26.95
C LYS A 374 -13.58 -5.92 -25.51
N LEU A 375 -14.80 -6.41 -25.32
CA LEU A 375 -15.34 -6.79 -24.01
C LEU A 375 -15.37 -8.32 -23.94
N ASN A 376 -14.68 -8.88 -22.95
CA ASN A 376 -14.75 -10.32 -22.68
C ASN A 376 -16.11 -10.70 -22.06
N PRO A 377 -16.52 -11.99 -22.12
CA PRO A 377 -17.76 -12.45 -21.52
C PRO A 377 -17.93 -12.07 -20.05
N GLY A 378 -19.16 -11.72 -19.65
CA GLY A 378 -19.50 -11.33 -18.29
C GLY A 378 -19.23 -9.87 -17.92
N VAL A 379 -18.56 -9.09 -18.78
CA VAL A 379 -18.32 -7.67 -18.50
C VAL A 379 -19.63 -6.90 -18.34
N THR A 380 -19.72 -6.11 -17.27
CA THR A 380 -20.81 -5.17 -17.02
C THR A 380 -20.30 -3.73 -17.12
N ILE A 381 -20.95 -2.94 -17.96
CA ILE A 381 -20.74 -1.51 -18.15
C ILE A 381 -21.97 -0.76 -17.64
N GLU A 382 -21.75 0.17 -16.71
CA GLU A 382 -22.73 1.11 -16.20
C GLU A 382 -22.44 2.52 -16.70
N MET A 383 -23.40 3.12 -17.40
CA MET A 383 -23.26 4.44 -17.99
C MET A 383 -23.83 5.50 -17.04
N GLY A 384 -23.03 6.54 -16.79
CA GLY A 384 -23.42 7.73 -16.08
C GLY A 384 -24.56 8.47 -16.79
N ARG A 385 -25.23 9.35 -16.05
CA ARG A 385 -26.34 10.14 -16.59
C ARG A 385 -25.88 10.94 -17.81
N ASP A 386 -26.66 10.86 -18.88
CA ASP A 386 -26.43 11.54 -20.16
C ASP A 386 -25.14 11.19 -20.92
N ALA A 387 -24.30 10.28 -20.39
CA ALA A 387 -23.09 9.81 -21.06
C ALA A 387 -23.43 9.01 -22.33
N ALA A 388 -22.56 9.12 -23.33
CA ALA A 388 -22.62 8.34 -24.57
C ALA A 388 -21.36 7.51 -24.80
N ILE A 389 -21.52 6.41 -25.53
CA ILE A 389 -20.40 5.68 -26.15
C ILE A 389 -20.39 6.05 -27.63
N ARG A 390 -19.23 6.48 -28.16
CA ARG A 390 -19.07 6.83 -29.58
C ARG A 390 -17.93 6.02 -30.20
N ILE A 391 -18.24 5.21 -31.21
CA ILE A 391 -17.26 4.42 -31.96
C ILE A 391 -17.07 5.09 -33.32
N SER A 392 -15.89 5.62 -33.58
CA SER A 392 -15.58 6.42 -34.77
C SER A 392 -14.28 5.99 -35.44
N ASP A 393 -13.92 6.66 -36.53
CA ASP A 393 -12.70 6.39 -37.30
C ASP A 393 -12.65 4.93 -37.78
N ASP A 394 -11.49 4.27 -37.69
CA ASP A 394 -11.30 2.86 -38.05
C ASP A 394 -11.57 1.89 -36.87
N ALA A 395 -12.22 2.37 -35.80
CA ALA A 395 -12.45 1.59 -34.59
C ALA A 395 -13.55 0.53 -34.74
N TYR A 396 -13.66 -0.34 -33.74
CA TYR A 396 -14.78 -1.26 -33.60
C TYR A 396 -15.09 -1.57 -32.14
N LEU A 397 -16.33 -2.03 -31.90
CA LEU A 397 -16.72 -2.68 -30.65
C LEU A 397 -16.97 -4.17 -30.89
N SER A 398 -16.21 -5.04 -30.22
CA SER A 398 -16.47 -6.47 -30.13
C SER A 398 -16.96 -6.83 -28.74
N ALA A 399 -18.28 -6.83 -28.54
CA ALA A 399 -18.95 -7.27 -27.32
C ALA A 399 -19.60 -8.65 -27.55
N LYS A 400 -18.84 -9.73 -27.33
CA LYS A 400 -19.31 -11.10 -27.53
C LYS A 400 -19.34 -11.86 -26.19
N GLY A 401 -20.51 -11.91 -25.57
CA GLY A 401 -20.75 -12.71 -24.37
C GLY A 401 -21.02 -14.18 -24.70
N THR A 402 -21.37 -14.94 -23.67
CA THR A 402 -21.92 -16.30 -23.79
C THR A 402 -23.32 -16.34 -23.19
N PRO A 403 -24.12 -17.41 -23.43
CA PRO A 403 -25.44 -17.54 -22.82
C PRO A 403 -25.43 -17.45 -21.28
N THR A 404 -24.34 -17.86 -20.64
CA THR A 404 -24.16 -17.85 -19.17
C THR A 404 -23.37 -16.65 -18.65
N GLN A 405 -22.57 -16.00 -19.50
CA GLN A 405 -21.77 -14.83 -19.17
C GLN A 405 -22.04 -13.73 -20.19
N LYS A 406 -23.26 -13.19 -20.14
CA LYS A 406 -23.67 -12.10 -21.01
C LYS A 406 -22.86 -10.83 -20.72
N ILE A 407 -22.64 -10.03 -21.75
CA ILE A 407 -22.15 -8.67 -21.57
C ILE A 407 -23.34 -7.76 -21.25
N THR A 408 -23.20 -6.86 -20.29
CA THR A 408 -24.26 -5.89 -19.93
C THR A 408 -23.78 -4.48 -20.20
N ILE A 409 -24.56 -3.67 -20.91
CA ILE A 409 -24.36 -2.22 -21.07
C ILE A 409 -25.65 -1.51 -20.65
N THR A 410 -25.62 -0.80 -19.53
CA THR A 410 -26.84 -0.31 -18.89
C THR A 410 -26.64 1.06 -18.26
N GLY A 411 -27.72 1.77 -17.92
CA GLY A 411 -27.60 2.98 -17.09
C GLY A 411 -27.21 2.64 -15.65
N ALA A 412 -26.35 3.44 -15.03
CA ALA A 412 -25.96 3.28 -13.62
C ALA A 412 -27.16 3.36 -12.66
N THR A 413 -28.26 3.98 -13.10
CA THR A 413 -29.59 3.77 -12.52
C THR A 413 -30.51 3.18 -13.58
N ARG A 414 -31.31 2.17 -13.20
CA ARG A 414 -32.18 1.40 -14.09
C ARG A 414 -33.49 2.13 -14.41
N THR A 415 -33.37 3.33 -14.98
CA THR A 415 -34.50 4.17 -15.39
C THR A 415 -34.42 4.45 -16.89
N PRO A 416 -35.50 4.27 -17.66
CA PRO A 416 -35.47 4.59 -19.10
C PRO A 416 -34.93 5.98 -19.39
N GLY A 417 -34.03 6.09 -20.37
CA GLY A 417 -33.39 7.36 -20.71
C GLY A 417 -32.44 7.88 -19.64
N TYR A 418 -31.71 7.02 -18.94
CA TYR A 418 -30.70 7.44 -17.98
C TYR A 418 -29.44 7.96 -18.68
N TRP A 419 -28.96 7.23 -19.69
CA TRP A 419 -27.79 7.58 -20.49
C TRP A 419 -28.18 7.84 -21.94
N ARG A 420 -27.30 8.45 -22.73
CA ARG A 420 -27.66 8.93 -24.07
C ARG A 420 -27.74 7.80 -25.11
N GLY A 421 -26.98 6.72 -24.93
CA GLY A 421 -26.93 5.58 -25.83
C GLY A 421 -25.53 5.36 -26.43
N LEU A 422 -25.40 4.28 -27.18
CA LEU A 422 -24.21 3.94 -27.94
C LEU A 422 -24.40 4.31 -29.41
N ILE A 423 -23.40 4.92 -30.04
CA ILE A 423 -23.42 5.20 -31.47
C ILE A 423 -22.16 4.68 -32.17
N CYS A 424 -22.38 3.97 -33.27
CA CYS A 424 -21.33 3.46 -34.16
C CYS A 424 -21.36 4.18 -35.51
N TYR A 425 -20.20 4.74 -35.88
CA TYR A 425 -19.96 5.40 -37.17
C TYR A 425 -19.12 4.58 -38.15
N THR A 426 -18.61 3.42 -37.73
CA THR A 426 -17.56 2.71 -38.47
C THR A 426 -18.12 1.59 -39.34
N THR A 427 -17.42 1.28 -40.42
CA THR A 427 -17.77 0.22 -41.39
C THR A 427 -17.19 -1.15 -41.01
N SER A 428 -16.49 -1.24 -39.88
CA SER A 428 -15.81 -2.45 -39.46
C SER A 428 -16.78 -3.61 -39.27
N THR A 429 -16.46 -4.76 -39.87
CA THR A 429 -17.22 -6.00 -39.68
C THR A 429 -17.02 -6.60 -38.29
N GLN A 430 -16.07 -6.08 -37.51
CA GLN A 430 -15.84 -6.47 -36.12
C GLN A 430 -16.81 -5.81 -35.13
N ASN A 431 -17.63 -4.86 -35.59
CA ASN A 431 -18.74 -4.29 -34.81
C ASN A 431 -19.80 -5.36 -34.52
N VAL A 432 -19.68 -6.01 -33.37
CA VAL A 432 -20.55 -7.12 -32.97
C VAL A 432 -21.01 -6.94 -31.53
N ILE A 433 -22.30 -7.13 -31.33
CA ILE A 433 -22.94 -7.27 -30.02
C ILE A 433 -23.65 -8.62 -30.02
N GLU A 434 -23.18 -9.56 -29.20
CA GLU A 434 -23.70 -10.92 -29.17
C GLU A 434 -23.80 -11.44 -27.74
N ASN A 435 -24.90 -12.13 -27.41
CA ASN A 435 -25.19 -12.62 -26.05
C ASN A 435 -25.03 -11.51 -25.01
N ALA A 436 -25.76 -10.41 -25.22
CA ALA A 436 -25.63 -9.21 -24.39
C ALA A 436 -26.98 -8.71 -23.87
N GLU A 437 -26.94 -7.73 -22.98
CA GLU A 437 -28.09 -6.95 -22.52
C GLU A 437 -27.77 -5.46 -22.63
N ILE A 438 -28.56 -4.71 -23.39
CA ILE A 438 -28.37 -3.26 -23.58
C ILE A 438 -29.65 -2.55 -23.17
N SER A 439 -29.56 -1.65 -22.19
CA SER A 439 -30.76 -1.08 -21.58
C SER A 439 -30.65 0.35 -21.09
N TYR A 440 -31.82 1.00 -20.94
CA TYR A 440 -32.01 2.30 -20.27
C TYR A 440 -31.34 3.51 -20.92
N GLY A 441 -31.05 3.44 -22.22
CA GLY A 441 -30.53 4.54 -23.04
C GLY A 441 -31.62 5.48 -23.55
N GLY A 442 -31.20 6.51 -24.29
CA GLY A 442 -32.08 7.50 -24.91
C GLY A 442 -32.45 8.70 -24.04
N SER A 443 -31.60 9.13 -23.11
CA SER A 443 -31.87 10.35 -22.31
C SER A 443 -32.12 11.58 -23.19
N ASN A 444 -31.25 11.76 -24.17
CA ASN A 444 -31.28 12.78 -25.20
C ASN A 444 -31.13 12.17 -26.59
N ALA A 445 -31.46 12.94 -27.63
CA ALA A 445 -31.25 12.49 -28.99
C ALA A 445 -29.75 12.25 -29.23
N ILE A 446 -29.39 11.03 -29.63
CA ILE A 446 -28.00 10.68 -29.89
C ILE A 446 -27.54 11.12 -31.28
N VAL A 447 -28.45 11.03 -32.26
CA VAL A 447 -28.25 11.46 -33.66
C VAL A 447 -29.61 11.65 -34.35
N SER A 448 -29.71 12.56 -35.34
CA SER A 448 -30.92 12.79 -36.17
C SER A 448 -32.24 12.96 -35.39
N GLY A 449 -32.19 13.59 -34.20
CA GLY A 449 -33.35 13.74 -33.33
C GLY A 449 -33.86 12.44 -32.69
N LYS A 450 -33.15 11.31 -32.86
CA LYS A 450 -33.53 10.00 -32.36
C LYS A 450 -32.91 9.72 -30.99
N LYS A 451 -33.74 9.31 -30.04
CA LYS A 451 -33.35 8.73 -28.74
C LYS A 451 -33.29 7.21 -28.91
N THR A 452 -32.22 6.56 -28.47
CA THR A 452 -32.10 5.09 -28.60
C THR A 452 -31.07 4.49 -27.65
N ASN A 453 -31.14 3.16 -27.42
CA ASN A 453 -30.03 2.42 -26.81
C ASN A 453 -28.83 2.34 -27.76
N ILE A 454 -29.07 2.06 -29.05
CA ILE A 454 -28.03 1.76 -30.05
C ILE A 454 -28.34 2.50 -31.35
N ALA A 455 -27.40 3.32 -31.84
CA ALA A 455 -27.46 3.96 -33.13
C ALA A 455 -26.34 3.43 -34.05
N VAL A 456 -26.71 3.00 -35.26
CA VAL A 456 -25.77 2.73 -36.36
C VAL A 456 -25.96 3.85 -37.37
N TYR A 457 -24.96 4.72 -37.52
CA TYR A 457 -25.12 5.95 -38.28
C TYR A 457 -23.80 6.39 -38.90
N GLY A 458 -23.79 6.71 -40.20
CA GLY A 458 -22.61 7.19 -40.91
C GLY A 458 -22.60 6.69 -42.35
N ALA A 459 -21.47 6.86 -43.04
CA ALA A 459 -21.32 6.40 -44.42
C ALA A 459 -21.12 4.88 -44.46
N LYS A 460 -22.24 4.13 -44.51
CA LYS A 460 -22.27 2.65 -44.50
C LYS A 460 -21.80 2.02 -43.19
N ALA A 461 -22.01 2.73 -42.07
CA ALA A 461 -21.73 2.18 -40.75
C ALA A 461 -22.42 0.82 -40.60
N THR A 462 -21.71 -0.16 -40.04
CA THR A 462 -22.15 -1.56 -40.01
C THR A 462 -22.08 -2.11 -38.59
N MET A 463 -23.10 -2.86 -38.18
CA MET A 463 -23.12 -3.56 -36.91
C MET A 463 -23.90 -4.87 -37.00
N THR A 464 -23.40 -5.93 -36.36
CA THR A 464 -24.13 -7.19 -36.17
C THR A 464 -24.59 -7.30 -34.71
N ILE A 465 -25.88 -7.53 -34.50
CA ILE A 465 -26.49 -7.70 -33.17
C ILE A 465 -27.27 -9.01 -33.12
N LYS A 466 -26.87 -9.93 -32.24
CA LYS A 466 -27.46 -11.27 -32.12
C LYS A 466 -27.67 -11.68 -30.66
N ASN A 467 -28.69 -12.50 -30.39
CA ASN A 467 -28.94 -13.10 -29.07
C ASN A 467 -28.90 -12.08 -27.92
N THR A 468 -29.34 -10.85 -28.18
CA THR A 468 -29.18 -9.71 -27.27
C THR A 468 -30.56 -9.24 -26.78
N LYS A 469 -30.66 -8.93 -25.49
CA LYS A 469 -31.84 -8.27 -24.92
C LYS A 469 -31.67 -6.75 -25.01
N ILE A 470 -32.62 -6.06 -25.65
CA ILE A 470 -32.59 -4.61 -25.83
C ILE A 470 -33.85 -4.01 -25.22
N SER A 471 -33.69 -3.29 -24.12
CA SER A 471 -34.85 -2.88 -23.33
C SER A 471 -34.79 -1.49 -22.71
N GLY A 472 -35.94 -0.99 -22.29
CA GLY A 472 -36.04 0.22 -21.46
C GLY A 472 -35.52 1.49 -22.12
N SER A 473 -35.44 1.56 -23.45
CA SER A 473 -35.06 2.79 -24.14
C SER A 473 -36.15 3.86 -23.98
N ALA A 474 -35.77 5.10 -23.70
CA ALA A 474 -36.69 6.25 -23.76
C ALA A 474 -37.02 6.69 -25.21
N GLY A 475 -36.49 5.99 -26.21
CA GLY A 475 -36.91 6.07 -27.60
C GLY A 475 -36.91 4.70 -28.26
N HIS A 476 -36.16 4.55 -29.35
CA HIS A 476 -36.06 3.29 -30.09
C HIS A 476 -35.12 2.29 -29.42
N GLY A 477 -35.33 0.99 -29.62
CA GLY A 477 -34.36 -0.03 -29.23
C GLY A 477 -33.06 0.12 -30.02
N ILE A 478 -33.16 0.08 -31.35
CA ILE A 478 -32.08 0.34 -32.31
C ILE A 478 -32.54 1.40 -33.32
N TYR A 479 -31.65 2.32 -33.67
CA TYR A 479 -31.81 3.21 -34.82
C TYR A 479 -30.70 2.93 -35.86
N VAL A 480 -31.08 2.82 -37.13
CA VAL A 480 -30.19 2.62 -38.27
C VAL A 480 -30.41 3.76 -39.26
N GLY A 481 -29.38 4.56 -39.49
CA GLY A 481 -29.40 5.68 -40.43
C GLY A 481 -29.39 5.23 -41.89
N TYR A 482 -29.67 6.18 -42.79
CA TYR A 482 -29.63 5.98 -44.23
C TYR A 482 -28.32 5.31 -44.68
N ASN A 483 -28.43 4.29 -45.54
CA ASN A 483 -27.31 3.47 -46.05
C ASN A 483 -26.48 2.70 -45.00
N CYS A 484 -26.87 2.68 -43.72
CA CYS A 484 -26.20 1.86 -42.70
C CYS A 484 -26.69 0.41 -42.74
N ILE A 485 -25.87 -0.51 -42.22
CA ILE A 485 -26.09 -1.95 -42.34
C ILE A 485 -26.26 -2.56 -40.95
N LEU A 486 -27.40 -3.19 -40.73
CA LEU A 486 -27.70 -4.08 -39.61
C LEU A 486 -27.96 -5.49 -40.18
N ASN A 487 -27.65 -6.55 -39.43
CA ASN A 487 -27.95 -7.91 -39.85
C ASN A 487 -29.47 -8.12 -40.07
N ASN A 488 -29.83 -8.78 -41.18
CA ASN A 488 -31.22 -8.92 -41.64
C ASN A 488 -32.16 -9.59 -40.63
N ASP A 489 -31.62 -10.46 -39.79
CA ASP A 489 -32.34 -11.23 -38.78
C ASP A 489 -32.43 -10.51 -37.43
N ALA A 490 -31.91 -9.29 -37.29
CA ALA A 490 -31.82 -8.57 -36.01
C ALA A 490 -33.15 -8.43 -35.26
N SER A 491 -34.29 -8.39 -35.96
CA SER A 491 -35.62 -8.32 -35.33
C SER A 491 -36.10 -9.65 -34.75
N THR A 492 -35.56 -10.79 -35.20
CA THR A 492 -36.01 -12.13 -34.79
C THR A 492 -35.00 -12.83 -33.88
N VAL A 493 -33.70 -12.56 -34.01
CA VAL A 493 -32.64 -13.16 -33.18
C VAL A 493 -32.37 -12.40 -31.88
N ASN A 494 -33.03 -11.27 -31.66
CA ASN A 494 -32.89 -10.46 -30.45
C ASN A 494 -34.25 -10.31 -29.75
N THR A 495 -34.21 -10.05 -28.45
CA THR A 495 -35.41 -9.82 -27.64
C THR A 495 -35.52 -8.35 -27.31
N PHE A 496 -36.69 -7.77 -27.54
CA PHE A 496 -36.96 -6.37 -27.24
C PHE A 496 -38.06 -6.24 -26.18
N GLU A 497 -37.88 -5.33 -25.23
CA GLU A 497 -38.83 -5.16 -24.13
C GLU A 497 -38.90 -3.69 -23.69
N SER A 498 -40.10 -3.15 -23.51
CA SER A 498 -40.30 -1.83 -22.87
C SER A 498 -39.51 -0.67 -23.48
N ASN A 499 -39.34 -0.65 -24.81
CA ASN A 499 -38.83 0.53 -25.52
C ASN A 499 -39.98 1.50 -25.80
N ALA A 500 -39.77 2.80 -25.58
CA ALA A 500 -40.83 3.81 -25.71
C ALA A 500 -41.29 4.03 -27.17
N GLN A 501 -40.44 3.70 -28.14
CA GLN A 501 -40.74 3.77 -29.57
C GLN A 501 -40.42 2.41 -30.23
N ALA A 502 -40.36 2.37 -31.56
CA ALA A 502 -40.11 1.14 -32.31
C ALA A 502 -38.85 0.40 -31.83
N ASN A 503 -38.93 -0.93 -31.79
CA ASN A 503 -37.79 -1.80 -31.45
C ASN A 503 -36.60 -1.56 -32.37
N ILE A 504 -36.86 -1.40 -33.68
CA ILE A 504 -35.87 -1.03 -34.69
C ILE A 504 -36.49 0.05 -35.58
N GLN A 505 -35.80 1.18 -35.74
CA GLN A 505 -36.10 2.22 -36.73
C GLN A 505 -35.00 2.22 -37.79
N ILE A 506 -35.37 2.05 -39.06
CA ILE A 506 -34.43 2.11 -40.20
C ILE A 506 -34.86 3.23 -41.13
N ASP A 507 -34.01 4.21 -41.31
CA ASP A 507 -34.22 5.27 -42.30
C ASP A 507 -33.78 4.76 -43.69
N LYS A 508 -34.70 4.83 -44.65
CA LYS A 508 -34.55 4.26 -46.00
C LYS A 508 -34.22 5.29 -47.04
#